data_AF-Q8T866-F1
#
_entry.id   AF-Q8T866-F1
#
_cell.length_a   1.000
_cell.length_b   1.000
_cell.length_c   1.000
_cell.angle_alpha   90.00
_cell.angle_beta   90.00
_cell.angle_gamma   90.00
#
_symmetry.space_group_name_H-M   'P 1'
#
loop_
_entity.id
_entity.type
_entity.pdbx_description
1 polymer ?
#
loop_
_entity_poly.entity_id
_entity_poly.type
_entity_poly.pdbx_seq_one_letter_code
_entity_poly.pdbx_strand_id
1 'polypeptide(L)'
;MFKLNNCFNILGRYKANIPLGPSSLSLTILKQNVQSFSSLFINQTTPSSLIQSSLLNYSTSKKIPRLDKIGSYLKKLRRDKFREQKLAKKQGELNEKDMKKDGYPEISFWSKDAEKIKENDFIKKGEGFVEDGKIGTERIQKILARAGIASRRKAEELIIDGRVKVNGKIIKMEEILVKPHDIITVDDKPIKVDKPKIWMHFKNPQVLTSEYDPDGRDCLLPIIRKVIGIDHLISVGRLDYYTEGLILFTNDGELARYLTLPQNLFFRVYKVRIFGKFTDEMKFSLAKGMVINEVFYRPVSVQVESETDSNTWLRITLQEGKKREIRTLLEYFNVKVLRLIRVAYGPYVLPNSLKHGETIEVPIKDELKPFINKYNSTERLKKTLQEQKKIENFNKNNVNK
;
A
#
# COMPACT_ATOMS: atom_id res chain seq x y z
N MET A 1 10.81 -44.04 30.08
CA MET A 1 12.27 -44.22 30.26
C MET A 1 13.05 -43.48 29.16
N PHE A 2 12.89 -42.15 29.07
CA PHE A 2 13.83 -41.27 28.35
C PHE A 2 13.94 -39.96 29.13
N LYS A 3 15.03 -39.88 29.92
CA LYS A 3 15.65 -38.67 30.45
C LYS A 3 16.78 -38.31 29.49
N LEU A 4 16.89 -37.05 29.07
CA LEU A 4 18.11 -36.35 28.65
C LEU A 4 17.76 -34.84 28.76
N ASN A 5 18.09 -34.19 29.88
CA ASN A 5 19.30 -33.37 30.11
C ASN A 5 19.33 -32.11 29.22
N ASN A 6 19.00 -30.95 29.79
CA ASN A 6 19.94 -29.96 30.35
C ASN A 6 20.84 -29.31 29.29
N CYS A 7 20.45 -28.10 28.86
CA CYS A 7 21.38 -27.04 28.50
C CYS A 7 21.08 -25.84 29.39
N PHE A 8 21.87 -25.75 30.45
CA PHE A 8 21.93 -24.68 31.44
C PHE A 8 22.61 -23.44 30.85
N ASN A 9 22.09 -22.27 31.24
CA ASN A 9 22.79 -21.02 31.57
C ASN A 9 23.96 -20.55 30.69
N ILE A 10 23.71 -19.46 29.97
CA ILE A 10 24.71 -18.40 29.75
C ILE A 10 24.14 -17.10 30.35
N LEU A 11 24.46 -16.87 31.62
CA LEU A 11 24.40 -15.57 32.28
C LEU A 11 25.74 -14.88 32.07
N GLY A 12 25.83 -14.06 31.02
CA GLY A 12 26.96 -13.18 30.75
C GLY A 12 26.67 -11.76 31.22
N ARG A 13 27.31 -11.39 32.33
CA ARG A 13 27.26 -10.08 33.00
C ARG A 13 27.70 -8.94 32.06
N TYR A 14 26.91 -7.86 31.98
CA TYR A 14 27.45 -6.51 31.80
C TYR A 14 26.76 -5.56 32.78
N LYS A 15 27.45 -5.33 33.90
CA LYS A 15 27.25 -4.22 34.84
C LYS A 15 28.44 -3.27 34.68
N ALA A 16 28.16 -2.02 34.29
CA ALA A 16 28.98 -0.82 34.50
C ALA A 16 27.98 0.35 34.37
N ASN A 17 27.36 0.90 35.41
CA ASN A 17 27.84 1.75 36.50
C ASN A 17 28.68 2.98 36.04
N ILE A 18 28.07 4.18 35.92
CA ILE A 18 28.15 5.37 36.85
C ILE A 18 29.14 6.45 36.26
N PRO A 19 29.00 7.78 36.49
CA PRO A 19 27.91 8.75 36.24
C PRO A 19 28.44 10.03 35.50
N LEU A 20 27.67 11.13 35.44
CA LEU A 20 28.07 12.53 35.74
C LEU A 20 26.94 13.49 35.28
N GLY A 21 26.35 14.25 36.22
CA GLY A 21 25.54 15.46 35.93
C GLY A 21 26.43 16.72 35.92
N PRO A 22 25.95 17.92 36.32
CA PRO A 22 24.62 18.53 36.24
C PRO A 22 24.68 19.97 35.62
N SER A 23 23.61 20.77 35.82
CA SER A 23 23.43 22.23 35.63
C SER A 23 22.51 22.62 34.45
N SER A 24 21.21 22.88 34.70
CA SER A 24 20.60 24.12 35.20
C SER A 24 20.64 25.28 34.19
N LEU A 25 19.63 25.37 33.33
CA LEU A 25 19.12 26.66 32.86
C LEU A 25 17.58 26.62 32.85
N SER A 26 17.03 27.33 33.82
CA SER A 26 15.65 27.75 33.96
C SER A 26 15.34 28.80 32.88
N LEU A 27 14.20 28.66 32.21
CA LEU A 27 13.52 29.77 31.55
C LEU A 27 12.00 29.50 31.58
N THR A 28 11.40 30.07 32.62
CA THR A 28 9.96 30.33 32.78
C THR A 28 9.46 31.32 31.71
N ILE A 29 8.13 31.39 31.57
CA ILE A 29 7.30 32.42 30.89
C ILE A 29 6.89 31.97 29.46
N LEU A 30 5.62 31.92 29.02
CA LEU A 30 4.37 32.61 29.40
C LEU A 30 3.16 31.71 29.05
N LYS A 31 2.21 31.56 29.97
CA LYS A 31 0.82 31.14 29.69
C LYS A 31 0.06 32.35 29.14
N GLN A 32 -0.65 32.24 28.01
CA GLN A 32 -1.89 33.00 27.83
C GLN A 32 -2.79 32.43 26.72
N ASN A 33 -4.04 32.22 27.13
CA ASN A 33 -5.30 32.31 26.41
C ASN A 33 -5.65 31.29 25.31
N VAL A 34 -6.25 30.22 25.81
CA VAL A 34 -7.38 29.52 25.17
C VAL A 34 -8.65 30.33 25.45
N GLN A 35 -9.28 30.88 24.42
CA GLN A 35 -10.72 31.14 24.41
C GLN A 35 -11.32 30.72 23.06
N SER A 36 -12.12 29.67 23.17
CA SER A 36 -13.32 29.33 22.42
C SER A 36 -13.97 30.45 21.61
N PHE A 37 -14.33 30.15 20.35
CA PHE A 37 -15.69 30.37 19.84
C PHE A 37 -15.97 29.39 18.69
N SER A 38 -16.93 28.50 18.94
CA SER A 38 -17.85 27.92 17.95
C SER A 38 -18.52 29.08 17.17
N SER A 39 -18.95 29.00 15.92
CA SER A 39 -19.85 28.04 15.27
C SER A 39 -20.24 28.65 13.91
N LEU A 40 -20.54 27.78 12.93
CA LEU A 40 -21.53 27.97 11.85
C LEU A 40 -21.44 29.23 10.96
N PHE A 41 -21.15 29.05 9.66
CA PHE A 41 -22.15 29.12 8.59
C PHE A 41 -21.54 28.78 7.22
N ILE A 42 -22.44 28.50 6.30
CA ILE A 42 -22.34 27.66 5.11
C ILE A 42 -22.27 28.51 3.83
N ASN A 43 -21.68 27.92 2.77
CA ASN A 43 -21.89 28.13 1.33
C ASN A 43 -21.18 29.24 0.52
N GLN A 44 -20.40 28.73 -0.45
CA GLN A 44 -20.46 28.93 -1.92
C GLN A 44 -20.16 30.31 -2.56
N THR A 45 -19.09 30.26 -3.37
CA THR A 45 -18.91 30.82 -4.73
C THR A 45 -18.98 32.33 -4.98
N THR A 46 -17.81 32.89 -5.35
CA THR A 46 -17.49 33.91 -6.37
C THR A 46 -18.60 34.86 -6.86
N PRO A 47 -18.26 36.16 -6.98
CA PRO A 47 -17.96 36.61 -8.34
C PRO A 47 -16.74 37.54 -8.47
N SER A 48 -16.16 37.44 -9.66
CA SER A 48 -15.34 38.42 -10.36
C SER A 48 -15.97 39.83 -10.37
N SER A 49 -15.23 40.83 -9.93
CA SER A 49 -15.25 42.20 -10.48
C SER A 49 -14.18 43.06 -9.81
N LEU A 50 -13.63 44.02 -10.57
CA LEU A 50 -12.79 45.15 -10.14
C LEU A 50 -11.27 44.91 -10.08
N ILE A 51 -10.67 44.64 -11.24
CA ILE A 51 -9.45 45.37 -11.62
C ILE A 51 -9.66 45.93 -13.03
N GLN A 52 -10.20 47.14 -13.07
CA GLN A 52 -10.26 48.00 -14.24
C GLN A 52 -9.81 49.39 -13.80
N SER A 53 -8.50 49.65 -13.81
CA SER A 53 -7.92 51.00 -13.98
C SER A 53 -6.39 50.95 -13.95
N SER A 54 -5.76 50.71 -15.10
CA SER A 54 -4.47 51.34 -15.45
C SER A 54 -4.19 51.17 -16.94
N LEU A 55 -5.10 51.62 -17.78
CA LEU A 55 -4.74 52.15 -19.09
C LEU A 55 -4.45 53.63 -18.86
N LEU A 56 -3.18 54.00 -18.77
CA LEU A 56 -2.61 55.25 -19.30
C LEU A 56 -1.16 55.39 -18.83
N ASN A 57 -0.29 55.66 -19.82
CA ASN A 57 1.07 56.19 -19.71
C ASN A 57 2.20 55.20 -19.44
N TYR A 58 2.61 54.47 -20.49
CA TYR A 58 4.02 54.56 -20.92
C TYR A 58 4.09 54.55 -22.44
N SER A 59 3.87 55.75 -22.99
CA SER A 59 4.40 56.16 -24.29
C SER A 59 5.92 56.16 -24.21
N THR A 60 6.57 55.11 -24.70
CA THR A 60 7.94 55.23 -25.22
C THR A 60 8.01 54.55 -26.57
N SER A 61 8.12 55.40 -27.58
CA SER A 61 8.53 55.15 -28.96
C SER A 61 9.41 53.91 -29.14
N LYS A 62 8.79 52.75 -29.39
CA LYS A 62 9.42 51.68 -30.17
C LYS A 62 8.80 51.73 -31.56
N LYS A 63 9.55 52.33 -32.49
CA LYS A 63 9.27 52.43 -33.92
C LYS A 63 8.53 51.19 -34.43
N ILE A 64 7.25 51.36 -34.76
CA ILE A 64 6.48 50.40 -35.55
C ILE A 64 7.23 50.24 -36.89
N PRO A 65 7.67 49.02 -37.27
CA PRO A 65 8.40 48.84 -38.53
C PRO A 65 7.53 49.27 -39.72
N ARG A 66 8.14 49.97 -40.68
CA ARG A 66 7.50 50.33 -41.96
C ARG A 66 6.90 49.07 -42.63
N LEU A 67 5.75 49.27 -43.29
CA LEU A 67 4.89 48.22 -43.89
C LEU A 67 5.64 47.24 -44.81
N ASP A 68 6.69 47.70 -45.48
CA ASP A 68 7.59 46.91 -46.33
C ASP A 68 8.42 45.87 -45.56
N LYS A 69 8.70 46.10 -44.27
CA LYS A 69 9.44 45.17 -43.40
C LYS A 69 8.54 44.22 -42.60
N ILE A 70 7.21 44.39 -42.64
CA ILE A 70 6.27 43.50 -41.93
C ILE A 70 6.40 42.06 -42.45
N GLY A 71 6.59 41.87 -43.76
CA GLY A 71 6.82 40.55 -44.34
C GLY A 71 8.07 39.87 -43.78
N SER A 72 9.18 40.62 -43.63
CA SER A 72 10.41 40.14 -43.00
C SER A 72 10.20 39.78 -41.53
N TYR A 73 9.51 40.65 -40.77
CA TYR A 73 9.22 40.45 -39.36
C TYR A 73 8.32 39.24 -39.10
N LEU A 74 7.24 39.09 -39.88
CA LEU A 74 6.35 37.93 -39.83
C LEU A 74 7.09 36.65 -40.23
N LYS A 75 7.96 36.71 -41.25
CA LYS A 75 8.80 35.56 -41.66
C LYS A 75 9.84 35.19 -40.59
N LYS A 76 10.27 36.14 -39.77
CA LYS A 76 11.12 35.92 -38.59
C LYS A 76 10.32 35.28 -37.45
N LEU A 77 9.18 35.87 -37.06
CA LEU A 77 8.27 35.32 -36.05
C LEU A 77 7.82 33.89 -36.38
N ARG A 78 7.48 33.63 -37.64
CA ARG A 78 7.08 32.29 -38.10
C ARG A 78 8.24 31.32 -38.02
N ARG A 79 9.48 31.75 -38.32
CA ARG A 79 10.71 30.96 -38.14
C ARG A 79 10.99 30.67 -36.66
N ASP A 80 10.85 31.67 -35.80
CA ASP A 80 11.09 31.53 -34.36
C ASP A 80 10.08 30.58 -33.73
N LYS A 81 8.79 30.71 -34.07
CA LYS A 81 7.73 29.77 -33.64
C LYS A 81 7.96 28.35 -34.15
N PHE A 82 8.46 28.19 -35.38
CA PHE A 82 8.84 26.86 -35.92
C PHE A 82 10.08 26.30 -35.22
N ARG A 83 11.03 27.15 -34.83
CA ARG A 83 12.22 26.79 -34.04
C ARG A 83 11.83 26.36 -32.64
N GLU A 84 10.92 27.08 -31.98
CA GLU A 84 10.35 26.72 -30.68
C GLU A 84 9.60 25.39 -30.76
N GLN A 85 8.78 25.17 -31.80
CA GLN A 85 8.12 23.87 -31.99
C GLN A 85 9.12 22.76 -32.29
N LYS A 86 10.17 23.00 -33.07
CA LYS A 86 11.25 22.02 -33.28
C LYS A 86 12.06 21.77 -32.00
N LEU A 87 12.30 22.79 -31.18
CA LEU A 87 12.99 22.66 -29.90
C LEU A 87 12.11 21.94 -28.88
N ALA A 88 10.81 22.21 -28.84
CA ALA A 88 9.83 21.50 -28.00
C ALA A 88 9.62 20.07 -28.47
N LYS A 89 9.65 19.81 -29.79
CA LYS A 89 9.59 18.46 -30.34
C LYS A 89 10.91 17.72 -30.14
N LYS A 90 12.06 18.39 -30.25
CA LYS A 90 13.38 17.83 -29.96
C LYS A 90 13.60 17.64 -28.46
N GLN A 91 13.08 18.50 -27.60
CA GLN A 91 13.00 18.28 -26.15
C GLN A 91 11.97 17.21 -25.83
N GLY A 92 10.89 17.11 -26.59
CA GLY A 92 9.92 16.02 -26.50
C GLY A 92 10.55 14.68 -26.91
N GLU A 93 11.38 14.65 -27.95
CA GLU A 93 12.08 13.46 -28.47
C GLU A 93 13.34 13.13 -27.66
N LEU A 94 14.05 14.13 -27.11
CA LEU A 94 15.09 13.92 -26.09
C LEU A 94 14.44 13.43 -24.81
N ASN A 95 13.33 14.03 -24.36
CA ASN A 95 12.57 13.52 -23.25
C ASN A 95 11.95 12.17 -23.59
N GLU A 96 11.61 11.81 -24.81
CA GLU A 96 11.08 10.47 -25.12
C GLU A 96 12.19 9.42 -25.23
N LYS A 97 13.41 9.81 -25.64
CA LYS A 97 14.61 8.94 -25.61
C LYS A 97 15.25 8.84 -24.22
N ASP A 98 15.18 9.91 -23.42
CA ASP A 98 15.73 9.99 -22.06
C ASP A 98 14.68 9.60 -21.00
N MET A 99 13.37 9.76 -21.23
CA MET A 99 12.31 9.18 -20.38
C MET A 99 12.13 7.68 -20.63
N LYS A 100 12.65 7.14 -21.74
CA LYS A 100 12.89 5.70 -21.86
C LYS A 100 14.06 5.22 -20.98
N LYS A 101 14.86 6.13 -20.41
CA LYS A 101 15.87 5.81 -19.38
C LYS A 101 15.35 5.98 -17.95
N ASP A 102 14.45 6.93 -17.69
CA ASP A 102 13.94 7.22 -16.34
C ASP A 102 12.57 6.61 -16.00
N GLY A 103 11.98 5.82 -16.90
CA GLY A 103 10.85 4.97 -16.54
C GLY A 103 11.28 3.74 -15.74
N TYR A 104 10.47 3.29 -14.78
CA TYR A 104 10.68 1.95 -14.21
C TYR A 104 10.77 0.94 -15.36
N PRO A 105 11.94 0.31 -15.59
CA PRO A 105 12.09 -0.56 -16.75
C PRO A 105 11.13 -1.73 -16.61
N GLU A 106 10.63 -2.18 -17.76
CA GLU A 106 9.84 -3.39 -17.89
C GLU A 106 10.62 -4.53 -17.22
N ILE A 107 10.13 -5.01 -16.08
CA ILE A 107 10.74 -6.14 -15.42
C ILE A 107 10.39 -7.32 -16.33
N SER A 108 11.31 -7.76 -17.18
CA SER A 108 11.15 -8.97 -18.01
C SER A 108 11.55 -10.24 -17.24
N PHE A 109 11.94 -10.09 -15.97
CA PHE A 109 12.35 -11.19 -15.09
C PHE A 109 11.17 -12.08 -14.63
N TRP A 110 9.92 -11.70 -14.90
CA TRP A 110 8.72 -12.39 -14.41
C TRP A 110 8.50 -13.78 -15.02
N SER A 111 9.04 -14.09 -16.21
CA SER A 111 8.57 -15.27 -16.93
C SER A 111 9.19 -16.60 -16.52
N LYS A 112 10.41 -16.65 -15.95
CA LYS A 112 11.11 -17.94 -15.79
C LYS A 112 10.92 -18.63 -14.43
N ASP A 113 10.77 -17.88 -13.35
CA ASP A 113 10.69 -18.47 -12.00
C ASP A 113 9.26 -18.55 -11.44
N ALA A 114 8.31 -17.81 -12.01
CA ALA A 114 6.90 -17.85 -11.58
C ALA A 114 6.23 -19.22 -11.86
N GLU A 115 6.71 -19.96 -12.86
CA GLU A 115 6.18 -21.28 -13.23
C GLU A 115 6.52 -22.39 -12.21
N LYS A 116 7.48 -22.17 -11.30
CA LYS A 116 7.91 -23.20 -10.32
C LYS A 116 7.12 -23.20 -9.01
N ILE A 117 6.13 -22.33 -8.85
CA ILE A 117 5.21 -22.40 -7.71
C ILE A 117 4.32 -23.63 -7.90
N LYS A 118 4.70 -24.74 -7.27
CA LYS A 118 3.92 -25.97 -7.28
C LYS A 118 2.56 -25.70 -6.64
N GLU A 119 1.51 -25.96 -7.39
CA GLU A 119 0.10 -25.87 -6.97
C GLU A 119 -0.20 -26.64 -5.65
N ASN A 120 0.67 -27.59 -5.28
CA ASN A 120 0.52 -28.43 -4.09
C ASN A 120 0.87 -27.77 -2.75
N ASP A 121 1.61 -26.66 -2.71
CA ASP A 121 1.93 -25.99 -1.43
C ASP A 121 0.74 -25.17 -0.88
N PHE A 122 -0.33 -25.01 -1.67
CA PHE A 122 -1.52 -24.26 -1.28
C PHE A 122 -2.51 -25.05 -0.40
N ILE A 123 -2.45 -26.39 -0.40
CA ILE A 123 -3.53 -27.22 0.15
C ILE A 123 -3.35 -27.52 1.65
N LYS A 124 -2.16 -27.39 2.23
CA LYS A 124 -1.93 -27.84 3.61
C LYS A 124 -1.79 -26.67 4.59
N LYS A 125 -2.87 -26.42 5.33
CA LYS A 125 -3.02 -25.55 6.53
C LYS A 125 -3.58 -24.15 6.30
N GLY A 126 -4.91 -24.08 6.29
CA GLY A 126 -5.66 -22.86 6.52
C GLY A 126 -7.14 -23.19 6.69
N GLU A 127 -7.58 -23.28 7.94
CA GLU A 127 -8.95 -23.52 8.39
C GLU A 127 -10.00 -22.82 7.52
N GLY A 128 -10.86 -23.62 6.89
CA GLY A 128 -12.14 -23.21 6.29
C GLY A 128 -12.06 -22.36 5.02
N PHE A 129 -12.37 -22.97 3.87
CA PHE A 129 -13.45 -22.51 2.98
C PHE A 129 -13.86 -23.57 1.97
N VAL A 130 -12.98 -24.53 1.66
CA VAL A 130 -13.29 -25.75 0.91
C VAL A 130 -12.36 -26.84 1.42
N GLU A 131 -12.88 -27.79 2.20
CA GLU A 131 -12.29 -29.12 2.31
C GLU A 131 -13.26 -30.06 1.59
N ASP A 132 -12.75 -30.88 0.67
CA ASP A 132 -13.49 -31.94 -0.04
C ASP A 132 -14.86 -31.51 -0.60
N GLY A 133 -14.92 -30.36 -1.28
CA GLY A 133 -16.15 -29.89 -1.95
C GLY A 133 -17.27 -29.40 -1.02
N LYS A 134 -17.05 -29.37 0.30
CA LYS A 134 -17.99 -28.76 1.27
C LYS A 134 -17.55 -27.34 1.58
N ILE A 135 -18.40 -26.35 1.29
CA ILE A 135 -18.19 -25.02 1.87
C ILE A 135 -18.42 -25.14 3.38
N GLY A 136 -17.35 -24.94 4.15
CA GLY A 136 -17.41 -24.90 5.60
C GLY A 136 -18.15 -23.67 6.12
N THR A 137 -18.44 -23.66 7.42
CA THR A 137 -18.92 -22.46 8.09
C THR A 137 -17.82 -21.40 8.16
N GLU A 138 -18.18 -20.12 8.07
CA GLU A 138 -17.26 -19.00 8.21
C GLU A 138 -17.56 -18.24 9.51
N ARG A 139 -16.51 -17.72 10.15
CA ARG A 139 -16.71 -16.80 11.26
C ARG A 139 -17.37 -15.50 10.79
N ILE A 140 -18.48 -15.09 11.41
CA ILE A 140 -19.24 -13.91 10.98
C ILE A 140 -18.42 -12.62 10.96
N GLN A 141 -17.41 -12.46 11.84
CA GLN A 141 -16.54 -11.28 11.80
C GLN A 141 -15.75 -11.18 10.49
N LYS A 142 -15.42 -12.31 9.89
CA LYS A 142 -14.75 -12.36 8.58
C LYS A 142 -15.72 -11.93 7.48
N ILE A 143 -16.98 -12.37 7.54
CA ILE A 143 -18.02 -11.94 6.58
C ILE A 143 -18.28 -10.43 6.71
N LEU A 144 -18.46 -9.93 7.94
CA LEU A 144 -18.71 -8.50 8.21
C LEU A 144 -17.56 -7.62 7.73
N ALA A 145 -16.31 -8.06 7.93
CA ALA A 145 -15.15 -7.36 7.39
C ALA A 145 -15.15 -7.32 5.86
N ARG A 146 -15.42 -8.45 5.19
CA ARG A 146 -15.48 -8.50 3.72
C ARG A 146 -16.67 -7.71 3.14
N ALA A 147 -17.76 -7.61 3.88
CA ALA A 147 -18.91 -6.76 3.54
C ALA A 147 -18.68 -5.28 3.81
N GLY A 148 -17.48 -4.89 4.25
CA GLY A 148 -17.12 -3.51 4.48
C GLY A 148 -17.68 -2.87 5.74
N ILE A 149 -18.36 -3.64 6.59
CA ILE A 149 -19.10 -3.11 7.75
C ILE A 149 -18.17 -2.64 8.86
N ALA A 150 -17.17 -3.46 9.21
CA ALA A 150 -16.30 -3.20 10.34
C ALA A 150 -15.00 -4.00 10.25
N SER A 151 -13.95 -3.55 10.97
CA SER A 151 -12.80 -4.43 11.21
C SER A 151 -13.22 -5.69 11.97
N ARG A 152 -12.42 -6.77 11.91
CA ARG A 152 -12.76 -8.02 12.62
C ARG A 152 -13.00 -7.82 14.12
N ARG A 153 -12.20 -6.94 14.76
CA ARG A 153 -12.37 -6.60 16.19
C ARG A 153 -13.62 -5.75 16.42
N LYS A 154 -13.83 -4.73 15.58
CA LYS A 154 -15.01 -3.88 15.69
C LYS A 154 -16.31 -4.65 15.40
N ALA A 155 -16.24 -5.70 14.58
CA ALA A 155 -17.33 -6.63 14.35
C ALA A 155 -17.69 -7.43 15.62
N GLU A 156 -16.74 -7.74 16.49
CA GLU A 156 -17.04 -8.39 17.79
C GLU A 156 -17.85 -7.46 18.69
N GLU A 157 -17.49 -6.17 18.74
CA GLU A 157 -18.26 -5.15 19.46
C GLU A 157 -19.70 -5.06 18.94
N LEU A 158 -19.91 -5.04 17.61
CA LEU A 158 -21.26 -5.03 17.03
C LEU A 158 -22.10 -6.26 17.39
N ILE A 159 -21.47 -7.42 17.54
CA ILE A 159 -22.15 -8.65 17.97
C ILE A 159 -22.54 -8.55 19.43
N ILE A 160 -21.62 -8.08 20.29
CA ILE A 160 -21.87 -7.87 21.72
C ILE A 160 -23.01 -6.86 21.94
N ASP A 161 -23.06 -5.80 21.13
CA ASP A 161 -24.11 -4.78 21.17
C ASP A 161 -25.48 -5.29 20.64
N GLY A 162 -25.57 -6.55 20.20
CA GLY A 162 -26.81 -7.14 19.68
C GLY A 162 -27.28 -6.59 18.34
N ARG A 163 -26.40 -5.90 17.60
CA ARG A 163 -26.71 -5.23 16.32
C ARG A 163 -26.68 -6.17 15.13
N VAL A 164 -26.10 -7.36 15.29
CA VAL A 164 -25.93 -8.36 14.23
C VAL A 164 -26.96 -9.48 14.38
N LYS A 165 -27.71 -9.76 13.31
CA LYS A 165 -28.66 -10.88 13.25
C LYS A 165 -28.30 -11.84 12.12
N VAL A 166 -28.53 -13.12 12.34
CA VAL A 166 -28.41 -14.18 11.34
C VAL A 166 -29.77 -14.84 11.20
N ASN A 167 -30.34 -14.83 9.99
CA ASN A 167 -31.70 -15.30 9.71
C ASN A 167 -32.75 -14.68 10.66
N GLY A 168 -32.57 -13.41 11.04
CA GLY A 168 -33.46 -12.67 11.95
C GLY A 168 -33.20 -12.88 13.44
N LYS A 169 -32.37 -13.85 13.84
CA LYS A 169 -32.01 -14.10 15.25
C LYS A 169 -30.77 -13.28 15.62
N ILE A 170 -30.81 -12.55 16.74
CA ILE A 170 -29.62 -11.92 17.32
C ILE A 170 -28.64 -13.02 17.72
N ILE A 171 -27.41 -12.93 17.23
CA ILE A 171 -26.37 -13.91 17.54
C ILE A 171 -25.56 -13.48 18.76
N LYS A 172 -25.00 -14.46 19.47
CA LYS A 172 -24.05 -14.23 20.56
C LYS A 172 -22.63 -14.57 20.10
N MET A 173 -21.63 -14.16 20.89
CA MET A 173 -20.22 -14.43 20.60
C MET A 173 -19.87 -15.92 20.57
N GLU A 174 -20.73 -16.82 21.05
CA GLU A 174 -20.53 -18.28 20.95
C GLU A 174 -21.06 -18.85 19.62
N GLU A 175 -21.98 -18.16 18.94
CA GLU A 175 -22.67 -18.57 17.70
C GLU A 175 -22.02 -17.92 16.44
N ILE A 176 -20.69 -17.92 16.36
CA ILE A 176 -19.93 -17.15 15.34
C ILE A 176 -20.00 -17.76 13.94
N LEU A 177 -20.23 -19.07 13.84
CA LEU A 177 -20.08 -19.82 12.60
C LEU A 177 -21.34 -19.75 11.74
N VAL A 178 -21.23 -19.09 10.60
CA VAL A 178 -22.33 -18.83 9.67
C VAL A 178 -22.18 -19.69 8.41
N LYS A 179 -23.30 -20.19 7.90
CA LYS A 179 -23.35 -20.96 6.66
C LYS A 179 -23.45 -20.03 5.44
N PRO A 180 -22.98 -20.48 4.26
CA PRO A 180 -22.97 -19.67 3.03
C PRO A 180 -24.29 -19.05 2.56
N HIS A 181 -25.39 -19.66 2.96
CA HIS A 181 -26.75 -19.28 2.57
C HIS A 181 -27.50 -18.50 3.66
N ASP A 182 -26.89 -18.29 4.81
CA ASP A 182 -27.52 -17.55 5.90
C ASP A 182 -27.58 -16.06 5.55
N ILE A 183 -28.69 -15.42 5.91
CA ILE A 183 -28.90 -14.00 5.68
C ILE A 183 -28.39 -13.27 6.92
N ILE A 184 -27.36 -12.46 6.74
CA ILE A 184 -26.80 -11.63 7.80
C ILE A 184 -27.35 -10.21 7.65
N THR A 185 -27.83 -9.64 8.75
CA THR A 185 -28.22 -8.23 8.83
C THR A 185 -27.45 -7.53 9.94
N VAL A 186 -27.18 -6.23 9.74
CA VAL A 186 -26.65 -5.32 10.75
C VAL A 186 -27.61 -4.15 10.84
N ASP A 187 -28.10 -3.85 12.03
CA ASP A 187 -29.18 -2.86 12.25
C ASP A 187 -30.36 -3.07 11.29
N ASP A 188 -30.77 -4.34 11.15
CA ASP A 188 -31.87 -4.78 10.27
C ASP A 188 -31.67 -4.53 8.76
N LYS A 189 -30.47 -4.15 8.34
CA LYS A 189 -30.09 -4.04 6.92
C LYS A 189 -29.30 -5.26 6.47
N PRO A 190 -29.68 -5.93 5.36
CA PRO A 190 -28.91 -7.04 4.83
C PRO A 190 -27.55 -6.56 4.34
N ILE A 191 -26.49 -7.30 4.71
CA ILE A 191 -25.15 -6.99 4.24
C ILE A 191 -24.93 -7.56 2.83
N LYS A 192 -24.11 -6.87 2.04
CA LYS A 192 -23.66 -7.35 0.74
C LYS A 192 -22.14 -7.45 0.78
N VAL A 193 -21.61 -8.59 0.33
CA VAL A 193 -20.16 -8.76 0.18
C VAL A 193 -19.74 -8.21 -1.18
N ASP A 194 -18.85 -7.23 -1.17
CA ASP A 194 -18.29 -6.66 -2.39
C ASP A 194 -17.27 -7.59 -3.03
N LYS A 195 -17.09 -7.44 -4.34
CA LYS A 195 -16.01 -8.15 -5.05
C LYS A 195 -14.65 -7.63 -4.54
N PRO A 196 -13.62 -8.51 -4.50
CA PRO A 196 -12.26 -8.08 -4.20
C PRO A 196 -11.79 -7.01 -5.17
N LYS A 197 -11.20 -5.95 -4.62
CA LYS A 197 -10.59 -4.83 -5.33
C LYS A 197 -9.22 -4.53 -4.75
N ILE A 198 -8.38 -3.88 -5.54
CA ILE A 198 -7.05 -3.44 -5.11
C ILE A 198 -6.90 -1.94 -5.42
N TRP A 199 -6.37 -1.21 -4.44
CA TRP A 199 -5.90 0.16 -4.64
C TRP A 199 -4.39 0.20 -4.49
N MET A 200 -3.76 0.95 -5.37
CA MET A 200 -2.34 1.25 -5.34
C MET A 200 -2.14 2.69 -4.86
N HIS A 201 -1.25 2.87 -3.90
CA HIS A 201 -0.95 4.16 -3.31
C HIS A 201 0.55 4.42 -3.27
N PHE A 202 0.95 5.67 -3.49
CA PHE A 202 2.31 6.12 -3.21
C PHE A 202 2.39 6.69 -1.78
N LYS A 203 2.87 5.87 -0.85
CA LYS A 203 3.06 6.28 0.55
C LYS A 203 4.14 7.35 0.70
N ASN A 204 3.80 8.41 1.41
CA ASN A 204 4.74 9.45 1.87
C ASN A 204 5.59 8.98 3.07
N PRO A 205 6.79 9.55 3.26
CA PRO A 205 7.52 9.32 4.50
C PRO A 205 6.76 9.95 5.68
N GLN A 206 7.11 9.56 6.91
CA GLN A 206 6.54 10.10 8.15
C GLN A 206 5.04 9.82 8.37
N VAL A 207 4.50 8.80 7.69
CA VAL A 207 3.14 8.29 7.92
C VAL A 207 3.23 6.82 8.30
N LEU A 208 2.52 6.40 9.35
CA LEU A 208 2.43 5.00 9.77
C LEU A 208 1.48 4.22 8.88
N THR A 209 1.86 3.00 8.47
CA THR A 209 0.90 2.03 7.94
C THR A 209 0.13 1.38 9.08
N SER A 210 -0.75 2.14 9.71
CA SER A 210 -1.62 1.72 10.81
C SER A 210 -3.01 2.34 10.67
N GLU A 211 -3.95 1.77 11.42
CA GLU A 211 -5.32 2.30 11.61
C GLU A 211 -5.33 3.47 12.62
N TYR A 212 -4.54 3.31 13.67
CA TYR A 212 -4.48 4.21 14.81
C TYR A 212 -3.06 4.23 15.38
N ASP A 213 -2.71 5.36 15.97
CA ASP A 213 -1.45 5.57 16.69
C ASP A 213 -1.71 6.33 18.00
N PRO A 214 -1.38 5.74 19.16
CA PRO A 214 -1.54 6.41 20.45
C PRO A 214 -0.72 7.71 20.59
N ASP A 215 0.42 7.79 19.88
CA ASP A 215 1.33 8.94 19.94
C ASP A 215 0.88 10.10 19.00
N GLY A 216 -0.28 9.95 18.34
CA GLY A 216 -0.86 10.99 17.49
C GLY A 216 -0.16 11.19 16.14
N ARG A 217 0.68 10.26 15.69
CA ARG A 217 1.30 10.34 14.36
C ARG A 217 0.28 10.02 13.27
N ASP A 218 0.51 10.60 12.09
CA ASP A 218 -0.33 10.36 10.93
C ASP A 218 -0.41 8.87 10.57
N CYS A 219 -1.65 8.39 10.42
CA CYS A 219 -1.96 7.01 10.08
C CYS A 219 -2.52 6.93 8.66
N LEU A 220 -1.94 6.03 7.87
CA LEU A 220 -2.23 5.94 6.45
C LEU A 220 -3.66 5.44 6.18
N LEU A 221 -4.18 4.47 6.94
CA LEU A 221 -5.49 3.88 6.65
C LEU A 221 -6.62 4.92 6.73
N PRO A 222 -6.76 5.72 7.81
CA PRO A 222 -7.74 6.80 7.87
C PRO A 222 -7.63 7.80 6.71
N ILE A 223 -6.40 8.19 6.34
CA ILE A 223 -6.15 9.11 5.23
C ILE A 223 -6.69 8.52 3.93
N ILE A 224 -6.34 7.27 3.61
CA ILE A 224 -6.75 6.64 2.35
C ILE A 224 -8.25 6.40 2.30
N ARG A 225 -8.88 5.97 3.39
CA ARG A 225 -10.34 5.78 3.44
C ARG A 225 -11.11 7.05 3.12
N LYS A 226 -10.67 8.19 3.67
CA LYS A 226 -11.24 9.50 3.37
C LYS A 226 -11.08 9.88 1.90
N VAL A 227 -9.93 9.52 1.29
CA VAL A 227 -9.65 9.80 -0.13
C VAL A 227 -10.49 8.94 -1.07
N ILE A 228 -10.63 7.64 -0.79
CA ILE A 228 -11.31 6.69 -1.70
C ILE A 228 -12.80 6.50 -1.39
N GLY A 229 -13.28 6.96 -0.22
CA GLY A 229 -14.68 6.82 0.20
C GLY A 229 -15.09 5.39 0.56
N ILE A 230 -14.18 4.62 1.17
CA ILE A 230 -14.44 3.23 1.60
C ILE A 230 -14.14 3.08 3.09
N ASP A 231 -15.10 2.56 3.85
CA ASP A 231 -15.00 2.44 5.30
C ASP A 231 -14.09 1.30 5.76
N HIS A 232 -14.09 0.16 5.06
CA HIS A 232 -13.22 -0.96 5.36
C HIS A 232 -12.13 -1.12 4.32
N LEU A 233 -10.90 -0.82 4.74
CA LEU A 233 -9.72 -0.94 3.91
C LEU A 233 -8.61 -1.65 4.67
N ILE A 234 -8.00 -2.63 4.02
CA ILE A 234 -6.93 -3.48 4.57
C ILE A 234 -5.64 -3.16 3.81
N SER A 235 -4.54 -2.92 4.52
CA SER A 235 -3.22 -2.78 3.90
C SER A 235 -2.63 -4.14 3.51
N VAL A 236 -2.04 -4.22 2.33
CA VAL A 236 -1.28 -5.38 1.87
C VAL A 236 0.16 -5.23 2.34
N GLY A 237 0.40 -5.78 3.53
CA GLY A 237 1.66 -5.63 4.22
C GLY A 237 1.85 -4.20 4.73
N ARG A 238 3.08 -3.88 5.13
CA ARG A 238 3.39 -2.59 5.73
C ARG A 238 4.68 -2.04 5.17
N LEU A 239 4.77 -0.71 5.13
CA LEU A 239 6.02 0.01 4.92
C LEU A 239 6.41 0.70 6.22
N ASP A 240 7.72 0.78 6.49
CA ASP A 240 8.22 1.49 7.67
C ASP A 240 7.87 2.98 7.60
N TYR A 241 7.94 3.66 8.75
CA TYR A 241 7.55 5.06 8.92
C TYR A 241 8.20 6.00 7.88
N TYR A 242 9.51 5.92 7.69
CA TYR A 242 10.26 6.71 6.69
C TYR A 242 10.36 6.06 5.31
N THR A 243 9.81 4.87 5.11
CA THR A 243 9.85 4.19 3.82
C THR A 243 8.71 4.69 2.94
N GLU A 244 9.05 4.98 1.70
CA GLU A 244 8.18 5.60 0.72
C GLU A 244 7.75 4.60 -0.35
N GLY A 245 6.82 5.01 -1.20
CA GLY A 245 6.51 4.32 -2.45
C GLY A 245 5.31 3.40 -2.36
N LEU A 246 5.30 2.42 -3.26
CA LEU A 246 4.17 1.54 -3.53
C LEU A 246 3.69 0.83 -2.27
N ILE A 247 2.43 1.02 -1.91
CA ILE A 247 1.68 0.16 -1.00
C ILE A 247 0.32 -0.16 -1.60
N LEU A 248 -0.10 -1.42 -1.45
CA LEU A 248 -1.39 -1.86 -1.93
C LEU A 248 -2.38 -1.91 -0.77
N PHE A 249 -3.64 -1.69 -1.10
CA PHE A 249 -4.78 -1.86 -0.22
C PHE A 249 -5.84 -2.72 -0.89
N THR A 250 -6.67 -3.38 -0.09
CA THR A 250 -7.79 -4.18 -0.59
C THR A 250 -8.95 -4.17 0.40
N ASN A 251 -10.14 -4.46 -0.09
CA ASN A 251 -11.36 -4.69 0.70
C ASN A 251 -11.52 -6.17 1.09
N ASP A 252 -10.67 -7.07 0.58
CA ASP A 252 -10.76 -8.51 0.85
C ASP A 252 -9.57 -9.04 1.68
N GLY A 253 -9.88 -9.56 2.87
CA GLY A 253 -8.86 -10.06 3.80
C GLY A 253 -8.14 -11.32 3.33
N GLU A 254 -8.76 -12.14 2.48
CA GLU A 254 -8.09 -13.31 1.91
C GLU A 254 -7.07 -12.90 0.85
N LEU A 255 -7.40 -11.89 0.04
CA LEU A 255 -6.49 -11.29 -0.93
C LEU A 255 -5.30 -10.63 -0.22
N ALA A 256 -5.56 -9.86 0.84
CA ALA A 256 -4.50 -9.27 1.66
C ALA A 256 -3.58 -10.35 2.26
N ARG A 257 -4.15 -11.42 2.82
CA ARG A 257 -3.39 -12.55 3.35
C ARG A 257 -2.58 -13.22 2.24
N TYR A 258 -3.20 -13.54 1.11
CA TYR A 258 -2.54 -14.18 -0.03
C TYR A 258 -1.34 -13.35 -0.49
N LEU A 259 -1.49 -12.05 -0.67
CA LEU A 259 -0.38 -11.18 -1.09
C LEU A 259 0.72 -11.02 -0.04
N THR A 260 0.44 -11.26 1.25
CA THR A 260 1.40 -11.05 2.35
C THR A 260 2.05 -12.31 2.90
N LEU A 261 1.50 -13.49 2.60
CA LEU A 261 2.04 -14.77 3.06
C LEU A 261 3.49 -14.95 2.56
N PRO A 262 4.47 -15.19 3.46
CA PRO A 262 5.87 -15.40 3.08
C PRO A 262 6.08 -16.55 2.08
N GLN A 263 5.21 -17.55 2.12
CA GLN A 263 5.27 -18.74 1.27
C GLN A 263 5.03 -18.42 -0.21
N ASN A 264 4.35 -17.31 -0.50
CA ASN A 264 4.03 -16.94 -1.89
C ASN A 264 5.19 -16.20 -2.58
N LEU A 265 6.25 -15.86 -1.85
CA LEU A 265 7.53 -15.36 -2.39
C LEU A 265 7.40 -14.19 -3.38
N PHE A 266 6.41 -13.31 -3.17
CA PHE A 266 6.25 -12.13 -4.00
C PHE A 266 7.48 -11.23 -3.91
N PHE A 267 8.09 -10.98 -5.07
CA PHE A 267 9.20 -10.05 -5.17
C PHE A 267 8.80 -8.64 -4.77
N ARG A 268 9.78 -7.96 -4.16
CA ARG A 268 9.71 -6.56 -3.78
C ARG A 268 10.92 -5.89 -4.37
N VAL A 269 10.71 -4.79 -5.08
CA VAL A 269 11.78 -4.00 -5.65
C VAL A 269 11.81 -2.65 -4.98
N TYR A 270 12.99 -2.23 -4.55
CA TYR A 270 13.21 -0.96 -3.87
C TYR A 270 14.29 -0.16 -4.59
N LYS A 271 14.07 1.15 -4.71
CA LYS A 271 15.14 2.12 -4.94
C LYS A 271 15.66 2.60 -3.59
N VAL A 272 16.97 2.51 -3.40
CA VAL A 272 17.65 2.77 -2.13
C VAL A 272 18.76 3.77 -2.37
N ARG A 273 18.73 4.90 -1.67
CA ARG A 273 19.85 5.83 -1.65
C ARG A 273 20.69 5.56 -0.42
N ILE A 274 21.97 5.28 -0.62
CA ILE A 274 22.95 5.07 0.45
C ILE A 274 23.98 6.20 0.48
N PHE A 275 24.58 6.41 1.65
CA PHE A 275 25.78 7.23 1.78
C PHE A 275 27.02 6.40 1.40
N GLY A 276 27.92 7.00 0.62
CA GLY A 276 29.13 6.34 0.13
C GLY A 276 28.89 5.44 -1.08
N LYS A 277 29.88 4.59 -1.36
CA LYS A 277 29.94 3.68 -2.51
C LYS A 277 29.42 2.29 -2.16
N PHE A 278 28.94 1.57 -3.17
CA PHE A 278 28.54 0.17 -3.03
C PHE A 278 29.62 -0.73 -3.64
N THR A 279 30.26 -1.55 -2.82
CA THR A 279 31.40 -2.38 -3.25
C THR A 279 30.97 -3.73 -3.82
N ASP A 280 31.82 -4.33 -4.65
CA ASP A 280 31.58 -5.68 -5.19
C ASP A 280 31.56 -6.75 -4.08
N GLU A 281 32.31 -6.55 -3.00
CA GLU A 281 32.29 -7.42 -1.81
C GLU A 281 30.91 -7.44 -1.13
N MET A 282 30.29 -6.26 -0.98
CA MET A 282 28.91 -6.15 -0.48
C MET A 282 27.94 -6.85 -1.43
N LYS A 283 28.07 -6.59 -2.73
CA LYS A 283 27.23 -7.20 -3.77
C LYS A 283 27.28 -8.73 -3.71
N PHE A 284 28.47 -9.30 -3.61
CA PHE A 284 28.66 -10.75 -3.54
C PHE A 284 28.10 -11.37 -2.27
N SER A 285 28.32 -10.71 -1.12
CA SER A 285 27.79 -11.15 0.17
C SER A 285 26.25 -11.14 0.19
N LEU A 286 25.64 -10.09 -0.34
CA LEU A 286 24.19 -9.97 -0.46
C LEU A 286 23.59 -10.98 -1.45
N ALA A 287 24.28 -11.26 -2.56
CA ALA A 287 23.85 -12.25 -3.56
C ALA A 287 23.91 -13.70 -3.05
N LYS A 288 24.72 -13.99 -2.02
CA LYS A 288 24.78 -15.33 -1.40
C LYS A 288 23.78 -15.52 -0.25
N GLY A 289 23.22 -14.44 0.27
CA GLY A 289 22.52 -14.44 1.56
C GLY A 289 23.51 -14.47 2.72
N MET A 290 23.04 -14.11 3.91
CA MET A 290 23.90 -13.94 5.09
C MET A 290 23.15 -14.12 6.39
N VAL A 291 23.88 -14.44 7.46
CA VAL A 291 23.33 -14.52 8.82
C VAL A 291 23.74 -13.28 9.59
N ILE A 292 22.77 -12.53 10.10
CA ILE A 292 23.00 -11.39 10.99
C ILE A 292 22.19 -11.64 12.27
N ASN A 293 22.84 -11.62 13.43
CA ASN A 293 22.21 -11.84 14.74
C ASN A 293 21.34 -13.12 14.75
N GLU A 294 21.90 -14.25 14.31
CA GLU A 294 21.24 -15.57 14.24
C GLU A 294 20.04 -15.64 13.26
N VAL A 295 19.76 -14.57 12.52
CA VAL A 295 18.72 -14.55 11.49
C VAL A 295 19.37 -14.71 10.12
N PHE A 296 19.02 -15.78 9.41
CA PHE A 296 19.41 -15.96 8.01
C PHE A 296 18.57 -15.08 7.10
N TYR A 297 19.21 -14.27 6.26
CA TYR A 297 18.61 -13.46 5.20
C TYR A 297 18.90 -14.09 3.85
N ARG A 298 17.84 -14.23 3.03
CA ARG A 298 17.93 -14.84 1.71
C ARG A 298 18.77 -13.99 0.76
N PRO A 299 19.31 -14.59 -0.33
CA PRO A 299 19.91 -13.85 -1.43
C PRO A 299 19.07 -12.66 -1.88
N VAL A 300 19.71 -11.50 -1.98
CA VAL A 300 19.10 -10.29 -2.56
C VAL A 300 19.88 -9.84 -3.78
N SER A 301 19.16 -9.44 -4.83
CA SER A 301 19.78 -8.90 -6.04
C SER A 301 19.94 -7.40 -5.90
N VAL A 302 21.16 -6.90 -6.09
CA VAL A 302 21.48 -5.47 -6.03
C VAL A 302 22.10 -5.01 -7.34
N GLN A 303 21.55 -3.92 -7.89
CA GLN A 303 22.06 -3.23 -9.06
C GLN A 303 22.35 -1.77 -8.68
N VAL A 304 23.50 -1.24 -9.10
CA VAL A 304 23.80 0.20 -8.97
C VAL A 304 23.11 0.92 -10.11
N GLU A 305 22.19 1.85 -9.79
CA GLU A 305 21.49 2.68 -10.79
C GLU A 305 22.28 3.94 -11.13
N SER A 306 22.88 4.56 -10.10
CA SER A 306 23.76 5.72 -10.27
C SER A 306 24.67 5.85 -9.05
N GLU A 307 25.87 6.39 -9.28
CA GLU A 307 26.85 6.65 -8.24
C GLU A 307 27.37 8.07 -8.40
N THR A 308 27.49 8.75 -7.27
CA THR A 308 28.19 10.03 -7.11
C THR A 308 29.22 9.86 -6.01
N ASP A 309 30.13 10.81 -5.84
CA ASP A 309 31.22 10.71 -4.84
C ASP A 309 30.73 10.46 -3.41
N SER A 310 29.52 10.94 -3.08
CA SER A 310 28.97 10.87 -1.72
C SER A 310 27.76 9.95 -1.57
N ASN A 311 27.09 9.59 -2.67
CA ASN A 311 25.82 8.87 -2.63
C ASN A 311 25.70 7.89 -3.79
N THR A 312 25.13 6.72 -3.49
CA THR A 312 24.83 5.70 -4.49
C THR A 312 23.34 5.37 -4.46
N TRP A 313 22.71 5.29 -5.63
CA TRP A 313 21.38 4.72 -5.79
C TRP A 313 21.47 3.26 -6.19
N LEU A 314 20.76 2.42 -5.45
CA LEU A 314 20.68 0.99 -5.64
C LEU A 314 19.26 0.58 -5.97
N ARG A 315 19.12 -0.41 -6.84
CA ARG A 315 17.91 -1.18 -7.02
C ARG A 315 18.08 -2.53 -6.33
N ILE A 316 17.30 -2.76 -5.29
CA ILE A 316 17.35 -3.99 -4.49
C ILE A 316 16.08 -4.79 -4.72
N THR A 317 16.23 -6.05 -5.10
CA THR A 317 15.14 -7.00 -5.30
C THR A 317 15.25 -8.15 -4.30
N LEU A 318 14.17 -8.42 -3.59
CA LEU A 318 14.11 -9.47 -2.56
C LEU A 318 12.74 -10.14 -2.55
N GLN A 319 12.68 -11.40 -2.12
CA GLN A 319 11.46 -12.23 -2.08
C GLN A 319 10.82 -12.34 -0.69
N GLU A 320 11.56 -11.96 0.35
CA GLU A 320 11.04 -11.92 1.71
C GLU A 320 10.67 -10.49 2.12
N GLY A 321 10.54 -10.20 3.41
CA GLY A 321 10.05 -8.90 3.85
C GLY A 321 10.16 -8.78 5.36
N LYS A 322 11.30 -9.22 5.89
CA LYS A 322 11.60 -9.15 7.32
C LYS A 322 11.61 -7.70 7.77
N LYS A 323 11.35 -7.49 9.06
CA LYS A 323 11.33 -6.16 9.66
C LYS A 323 12.65 -5.45 9.36
N ARG A 324 12.59 -4.32 8.64
CA ARG A 324 13.73 -3.46 8.28
C ARG A 324 14.85 -4.16 7.50
N GLU A 325 14.54 -5.23 6.78
CA GLU A 325 15.52 -6.10 6.11
C GLU A 325 16.62 -5.38 5.32
N ILE A 326 16.26 -4.52 4.35
CA ILE A 326 17.25 -3.78 3.56
C ILE A 326 18.16 -2.91 4.43
N ARG A 327 17.61 -2.30 5.47
CA ARG A 327 18.39 -1.44 6.37
C ARG A 327 19.32 -2.27 7.21
N THR A 328 18.85 -3.39 7.78
CA THR A 328 19.68 -4.33 8.54
C THR A 328 20.84 -4.89 7.71
N LEU A 329 20.57 -5.29 6.47
CA LEU A 329 21.58 -5.80 5.55
C LEU A 329 22.68 -4.78 5.23
N LEU A 330 22.30 -3.51 5.00
CA LEU A 330 23.27 -2.45 4.69
C LEU A 330 23.98 -1.90 5.93
N GLU A 331 23.28 -1.80 7.07
CA GLU A 331 23.84 -1.40 8.36
C GLU A 331 24.94 -2.38 8.82
N TYR A 332 24.84 -3.67 8.47
CA TYR A 332 25.89 -4.66 8.73
C TYR A 332 27.25 -4.27 8.11
N PHE A 333 27.24 -3.64 6.95
CA PHE A 333 28.45 -3.13 6.30
C PHE A 333 28.75 -1.66 6.65
N ASN A 334 28.15 -1.14 7.71
CA ASN A 334 28.25 0.26 8.12
C ASN A 334 27.77 1.26 7.03
N VAL A 335 26.84 0.82 6.16
CA VAL A 335 26.26 1.65 5.10
C VAL A 335 24.93 2.24 5.55
N LYS A 336 24.87 3.57 5.60
CA LYS A 336 23.66 4.29 6.01
C LYS A 336 22.68 4.42 4.84
N VAL A 337 21.45 3.92 5.03
CA VAL A 337 20.33 4.13 4.10
C VAL A 337 19.70 5.50 4.33
N LEU A 338 19.85 6.40 3.36
CA LEU A 338 19.30 7.75 3.38
C LEU A 338 17.85 7.80 2.92
N ARG A 339 17.52 7.06 1.86
CA ARG A 339 16.16 7.02 1.29
C ARG A 339 15.81 5.60 0.84
N LEU A 340 14.56 5.20 1.04
CA LEU A 340 14.07 3.88 0.66
C LEU A 340 12.68 4.01 0.05
N ILE A 341 12.53 3.62 -1.21
CA ILE A 341 11.29 3.74 -1.97
C ILE A 341 10.95 2.36 -2.52
N ARG A 342 9.79 1.80 -2.16
CA ARG A 342 9.30 0.58 -2.81
C ARG A 342 8.70 0.94 -4.16
N VAL A 343 9.16 0.27 -5.21
CA VAL A 343 8.79 0.58 -6.59
C VAL A 343 8.07 -0.57 -7.27
N ALA A 344 8.17 -1.79 -6.74
CA ALA A 344 7.33 -2.91 -7.14
C ALA A 344 7.00 -3.82 -5.96
N TYR A 345 5.83 -4.45 -6.01
CA TYR A 345 5.34 -5.41 -5.03
C TYR A 345 4.47 -6.46 -5.72
N GLY A 346 4.97 -7.70 -5.78
CA GLY A 346 4.36 -8.71 -6.63
C GLY A 346 4.14 -8.13 -8.04
N PRO A 347 3.04 -8.44 -8.71
CA PRO A 347 2.85 -8.05 -10.10
C PRO A 347 2.60 -6.53 -10.26
N TYR A 348 2.54 -5.75 -9.18
CA TYR A 348 2.28 -4.32 -9.22
C TYR A 348 3.58 -3.52 -9.25
N VAL A 349 3.70 -2.64 -10.22
CA VAL A 349 4.82 -1.70 -10.38
C VAL A 349 4.26 -0.29 -10.24
N LEU A 350 4.95 0.54 -9.48
CA LEU A 350 4.61 1.94 -9.29
C LEU A 350 4.74 2.65 -10.63
N PRO A 351 3.68 3.23 -11.22
CA PRO A 351 3.78 3.94 -12.48
C PRO A 351 4.37 5.33 -12.23
N ASN A 352 5.11 5.87 -13.21
CA ASN A 352 5.71 7.20 -13.12
C ASN A 352 4.66 8.32 -12.97
N SER A 353 3.43 8.07 -13.42
CA SER A 353 2.33 9.03 -13.36
C SER A 353 1.72 9.16 -11.96
N LEU A 354 1.89 8.16 -11.08
CA LEU A 354 1.34 8.19 -9.73
C LEU A 354 2.31 8.91 -8.80
N LYS A 355 1.90 10.06 -8.27
CA LYS A 355 2.73 10.89 -7.40
C LYS A 355 2.52 10.55 -5.93
N HIS A 356 3.41 11.08 -5.10
CA HIS A 356 3.32 11.07 -3.64
C HIS A 356 1.91 11.42 -3.13
N GLY A 357 1.34 10.55 -2.29
CA GLY A 357 0.01 10.75 -1.71
C GLY A 357 -1.17 10.36 -2.63
N GLU A 358 -0.93 10.09 -3.92
CA GLU A 358 -1.99 9.70 -4.84
C GLU A 358 -2.36 8.22 -4.70
N THR A 359 -3.63 7.91 -4.99
CA THR A 359 -4.19 6.56 -4.92
C THR A 359 -4.99 6.28 -6.18
N ILE A 360 -4.82 5.10 -6.77
CA ILE A 360 -5.62 4.64 -7.91
C ILE A 360 -6.13 3.22 -7.68
N GLU A 361 -7.34 2.92 -8.14
CA GLU A 361 -7.83 1.53 -8.23
C GLU A 361 -7.07 0.82 -9.36
N VAL A 362 -6.62 -0.41 -9.13
CA VAL A 362 -5.90 -1.22 -10.11
C VAL A 362 -6.58 -2.59 -10.25
N PRO A 363 -6.57 -3.18 -11.46
CA PRO A 363 -7.14 -4.50 -11.65
C PRO A 363 -6.36 -5.57 -10.88
N ILE A 364 -7.07 -6.62 -10.48
CA ILE A 364 -6.45 -7.87 -10.00
C ILE A 364 -5.77 -8.51 -11.20
N LYS A 365 -4.44 -8.68 -11.13
CA LYS A 365 -3.67 -9.22 -12.26
C LYS A 365 -3.66 -10.75 -12.29
N ASP A 366 -3.41 -11.32 -13.47
CA ASP A 366 -3.45 -12.77 -13.72
C ASP A 366 -2.39 -13.57 -12.94
N GLU A 367 -1.31 -12.94 -12.49
CA GLU A 367 -0.31 -13.57 -11.61
C GLU A 367 -0.90 -13.96 -10.24
N LEU A 368 -2.12 -13.49 -9.93
CA LEU A 368 -2.90 -13.88 -8.74
C LEU A 368 -3.89 -15.02 -9.03
N LYS A 369 -3.70 -15.78 -10.12
CA LYS A 369 -4.50 -16.96 -10.52
C LYS A 369 -4.91 -17.89 -9.38
N PRO A 370 -4.01 -18.32 -8.47
CA PRO A 370 -4.40 -19.20 -7.36
C PRO A 370 -5.50 -18.59 -6.47
N PHE A 371 -5.40 -17.30 -6.19
CA PHE A 371 -6.45 -16.56 -5.47
C PHE A 371 -7.74 -16.46 -6.29
N ILE A 372 -7.63 -16.09 -7.57
CA ILE A 372 -8.79 -15.91 -8.46
C ILE A 372 -9.58 -17.22 -8.59
N ASN A 373 -8.89 -18.36 -8.77
CA ASN A 373 -9.49 -19.68 -8.87
C ASN A 373 -10.22 -20.08 -7.59
N LYS A 374 -9.58 -19.85 -6.43
CA LYS A 374 -10.20 -20.09 -5.12
C LYS A 374 -11.42 -19.20 -4.89
N TYR A 375 -11.36 -17.93 -5.27
CA TYR A 375 -12.47 -17.00 -5.15
C TYR A 375 -13.65 -17.43 -6.03
N ASN A 376 -13.40 -17.71 -7.31
CA ASN A 376 -14.43 -18.10 -8.27
C ASN A 376 -15.12 -19.43 -7.91
N SER A 377 -14.35 -20.42 -7.45
CA SER A 377 -14.91 -21.70 -6.97
C SER A 377 -15.81 -21.48 -5.75
N THR A 378 -15.37 -20.67 -4.79
CA THR A 378 -16.16 -20.30 -3.61
C THR A 378 -17.48 -19.63 -3.98
N GLU A 379 -17.44 -18.65 -4.88
CA GLU A 379 -18.65 -17.90 -5.29
C GLU A 379 -19.64 -18.78 -6.08
N ARG A 380 -19.17 -19.72 -6.90
CA ARG A 380 -20.04 -20.69 -7.57
C ARG A 380 -20.77 -21.58 -6.57
N LEU A 381 -20.02 -22.16 -5.62
CA LEU A 381 -20.60 -23.06 -4.61
C LEU A 381 -21.62 -22.32 -3.72
N LYS A 382 -21.35 -21.06 -3.33
CA LYS A 382 -22.30 -20.23 -2.56
C LYS A 382 -23.63 -20.08 -3.28
N LYS A 383 -23.61 -19.79 -4.59
CA LYS A 383 -24.82 -19.65 -5.41
C LYS A 383 -25.62 -20.94 -5.46
N THR A 384 -24.95 -22.08 -5.71
CA THR A 384 -25.60 -23.39 -5.73
C THR A 384 -26.28 -23.73 -4.40
N LEU A 385 -25.63 -23.48 -3.26
CA LEU A 385 -26.22 -23.72 -1.93
C LEU A 385 -27.41 -22.80 -1.63
N GLN A 386 -27.36 -21.54 -2.09
CA GLN A 386 -28.48 -20.62 -1.95
C GLN A 386 -29.68 -21.04 -2.79
N GLU A 387 -29.46 -21.54 -4.02
CA GLU A 387 -30.51 -22.07 -4.89
C GLU A 387 -31.16 -23.33 -4.32
N GLN A 388 -30.36 -24.29 -3.84
CA GLN A 388 -30.87 -25.51 -3.17
C GLN A 388 -31.77 -25.16 -1.98
N LYS A 389 -31.34 -24.21 -1.13
CA LYS A 389 -32.16 -23.75 0.01
C LYS A 389 -33.46 -23.06 -0.40
N LYS A 390 -33.45 -22.29 -1.48
CA LYS A 390 -34.68 -21.66 -2.00
C LYS A 390 -35.69 -22.73 -2.43
N ILE A 391 -35.22 -23.79 -3.10
CA ILE A 391 -36.05 -24.92 -3.52
C ILE A 391 -36.61 -25.67 -2.29
N GLU A 392 -35.76 -25.96 -1.29
CA GLU A 392 -36.20 -26.60 -0.05
C GLU A 392 -37.27 -25.79 0.70
N ASN A 393 -37.08 -24.47 0.80
CA ASN A 393 -38.04 -23.58 1.47
C ASN A 393 -39.35 -23.47 0.68
N PHE A 394 -39.28 -23.44 -0.65
CA PHE A 394 -40.47 -23.46 -1.51
C PHE A 394 -41.27 -24.75 -1.31
N ASN A 395 -40.60 -25.91 -1.28
CA ASN A 395 -41.25 -27.20 -1.07
C ASN A 395 -41.88 -27.30 0.33
N LYS A 396 -41.20 -26.85 1.38
CA LYS A 396 -41.76 -26.83 2.75
C LYS A 396 -43.02 -25.97 2.87
N ASN A 397 -43.04 -24.82 2.19
CA ASN A 397 -44.20 -23.93 2.22
C ASN A 397 -45.40 -24.46 1.43
N ASN A 398 -45.17 -25.32 0.43
CA ASN A 398 -46.24 -25.94 -0.36
C ASN A 398 -46.78 -27.23 0.26
N VAL A 399 -45.99 -27.95 1.07
CA VAL A 399 -46.46 -29.16 1.80
C VAL A 399 -47.32 -28.80 3.03
N ASN A 400 -47.14 -27.59 3.58
CA ASN A 400 -47.91 -27.11 4.75
C ASN A 400 -49.20 -26.35 4.38
N LYS A 401 -49.51 -26.20 3.09
CA LYS A 401 -50.79 -25.69 2.58
C LYS A 401 -51.63 -26.86 2.12
#